data_AF-A0A935SIF8-F1
#
_entry.id   AF-A0A935SIF8-F1
#
_cell.length_a   1.000
_cell.length_b   1.000
_cell.length_c   1.000
_cell.angle_alpha   90.00
_cell.angle_beta   90.00
_cell.angle_gamma   90.00
#
_symmetry.space_group_name_H-M   'P 1'
#
loop_
_entity.id
_entity.type
_entity.pdbx_description
1 polymer ?
#
loop_
_entity_poly.entity_id
_entity_poly.type
_entity_poly.pdbx_seq_one_letter_code
_entity_poly.pdbx_strand_id
1 'polypeptide(L)'
;MQLVTAQRNRVKIKMALQGSSGSGKTYSALLVAFGLCGDWAKIAVIDTENHSAELYSFLGSYKVLTLSVPFTPEKYIEAINICEKAGIEVLIIDSISHEWEGSGGILDIHSRMTGNSYTNWNKLTPRHNGFVQGILQSPMHVIGTIRTKQDYVLAEKNGKQVPEKVGLKGITREGMDYEFTLVFDLDIRHNAQASKDRTSLFMDKPAAKLSVETGKAIHTWCNESTLLPTNEVIIQRIGACKSIGELLSLYNTYPTKQEELQEDFTKKRQELLLTTNQTKTIAQQQKPSTNGTTTIK
;
A
#
# COMPACT_ATOMS: atom_id res chain seq x y z
N MET A 1 30.49 -0.25 -10.54
CA MET A 1 29.70 0.55 -9.55
C MET A 1 29.67 1.99 -10.05
N GLN A 2 28.51 2.66 -10.04
CA GLN A 2 28.35 4.05 -10.47
C GLN A 2 27.54 4.82 -9.41
N LEU A 3 27.96 6.03 -9.08
CA LEU A 3 27.20 6.94 -8.21
C LEU A 3 26.09 7.59 -9.03
N VAL A 4 24.86 7.57 -8.50
CA VAL A 4 23.70 8.22 -9.11
C VAL A 4 23.04 9.16 -8.10
N THR A 5 22.46 10.25 -8.58
CA THR A 5 21.63 11.13 -7.74
C THR A 5 20.39 10.35 -7.31
N ALA A 6 20.15 10.27 -6.00
CA ALA A 6 19.00 9.55 -5.47
C ALA A 6 17.69 10.20 -5.92
N GLN A 7 16.79 9.40 -6.49
CA GLN A 7 15.46 9.83 -6.92
C GLN A 7 14.45 8.75 -6.56
N ARG A 8 13.34 9.15 -5.94
CA ARG A 8 12.21 8.25 -5.71
C ARG A 8 11.40 8.17 -6.99
N ASN A 9 11.54 7.07 -7.73
CA ASN A 9 10.75 6.83 -8.94
C ASN A 9 10.23 5.40 -8.93
N ARG A 10 8.90 5.24 -8.96
CA ARG A 10 8.20 3.94 -9.03
C ARG A 10 8.69 2.93 -7.98
N VAL A 11 8.82 3.37 -6.74
CA VAL A 11 9.25 2.49 -5.64
C VAL A 11 8.14 1.51 -5.28
N LYS A 12 8.52 0.29 -4.91
CA LYS A 12 7.58 -0.75 -4.46
C LYS A 12 7.63 -0.85 -2.94
N ILE A 13 6.53 -0.43 -2.30
CA ILE A 13 6.45 -0.42 -0.84
C ILE A 13 6.57 -1.84 -0.27
N LYS A 14 7.40 -1.98 0.76
CA LYS A 14 7.43 -3.17 1.62
C LYS A 14 6.94 -2.71 2.98
N MET A 15 5.79 -3.20 3.42
CA MET A 15 5.22 -2.80 4.70
C MET A 15 4.77 -3.99 5.52
N ALA A 16 4.64 -3.79 6.83
CA ALA A 16 4.13 -4.78 7.74
C ALA A 16 2.97 -4.26 8.60
N LEU A 17 1.98 -5.13 8.85
CA LEU A 17 0.91 -4.92 9.81
C LEU A 17 1.10 -5.90 10.96
N GLN A 18 1.46 -5.38 12.13
CA GLN A 18 1.66 -6.18 13.33
C GLN A 18 0.45 -6.07 14.25
N GLY A 19 0.07 -7.15 14.92
CA GLY A 19 -1.01 -7.08 15.89
C GLY A 19 -1.51 -8.43 16.35
N SER A 20 -2.25 -8.41 17.46
CA SER A 20 -2.77 -9.63 18.08
C SER A 20 -3.88 -10.27 17.24
N SER A 21 -4.31 -11.49 17.59
CA SER A 21 -5.48 -12.09 16.92
C SER A 21 -6.72 -11.24 17.18
N GLY A 22 -7.49 -10.97 16.11
CA GLY A 22 -8.65 -10.09 16.13
C GLY A 22 -8.36 -8.62 15.83
N SER A 23 -7.11 -8.19 15.65
CA SER A 23 -6.78 -6.78 15.38
C SER A 23 -7.12 -6.29 13.97
N GLY A 24 -7.57 -7.17 13.07
CA GLY A 24 -8.01 -6.79 11.71
C GLY A 24 -6.89 -6.66 10.67
N LYS A 25 -5.77 -7.38 10.84
CA LYS A 25 -4.61 -7.34 9.91
C LYS A 25 -4.99 -7.64 8.46
N THR A 26 -5.63 -8.79 8.21
CA THR A 26 -6.00 -9.25 6.85
C THR A 26 -6.94 -8.26 6.16
N TYR A 27 -7.98 -7.83 6.86
CA TYR A 27 -8.95 -6.86 6.36
C TYR A 27 -8.28 -5.52 6.00
N SER A 28 -7.47 -4.97 6.91
CA SER A 28 -6.72 -3.73 6.69
C SER A 28 -5.73 -3.86 5.54
N ALA A 29 -5.03 -5.01 5.44
CA ALA A 29 -4.10 -5.27 4.33
C ALA A 29 -4.81 -5.27 2.98
N LEU A 30 -6.00 -5.88 2.87
CA LEU A 30 -6.79 -5.90 1.65
C LEU A 30 -7.24 -4.49 1.22
N LEU A 31 -7.72 -3.67 2.15
CA LEU A 31 -8.11 -2.28 1.84
C LEU A 31 -6.91 -1.45 1.37
N VAL A 32 -5.77 -1.55 2.06
CA VAL A 32 -4.54 -0.86 1.66
C VAL A 32 -4.05 -1.37 0.30
N ALA A 33 -4.10 -2.68 0.06
CA ALA A 33 -3.71 -3.27 -1.22
C ALA A 33 -4.58 -2.77 -2.38
N PHE A 34 -5.88 -2.66 -2.17
CA PHE A 34 -6.77 -2.05 -3.16
C PHE A 34 -6.45 -0.56 -3.37
N GLY A 35 -6.15 0.19 -2.31
CA GLY A 35 -5.70 1.57 -2.44
C GLY A 35 -4.38 1.72 -3.22
N LEU A 36 -3.50 0.71 -3.17
CA LEU A 36 -2.20 0.72 -3.85
C LEU A 36 -2.26 0.50 -5.36
N CYS A 37 -3.25 -0.24 -5.86
CA CYS A 37 -3.33 -0.59 -7.29
C CYS A 37 -4.69 -0.28 -7.96
N GLY A 38 -5.75 -0.14 -7.18
CA GLY A 38 -7.11 0.14 -7.67
C GLY A 38 -7.79 -1.04 -8.36
N ASP A 39 -7.18 -2.23 -8.37
CA ASP A 39 -7.70 -3.41 -9.07
C ASP A 39 -7.56 -4.67 -8.20
N TRP A 40 -8.70 -5.24 -7.79
CA TRP A 40 -8.72 -6.48 -7.00
C TRP A 40 -8.07 -7.65 -7.73
N ALA A 41 -8.16 -7.75 -9.06
CA ALA A 41 -7.58 -8.85 -9.82
C ALA A 41 -6.04 -8.85 -9.79
N LYS A 42 -5.43 -7.71 -9.42
CA LYS A 42 -3.98 -7.49 -9.27
C LYS A 42 -3.47 -7.73 -7.86
N ILE A 43 -4.33 -8.20 -6.95
CA ILE A 43 -4.00 -8.50 -5.56
C ILE A 43 -3.96 -10.01 -5.37
N ALA A 44 -2.92 -10.50 -4.70
CA ALA A 44 -2.87 -11.88 -4.22
C ALA A 44 -2.56 -11.94 -2.72
N VAL A 45 -3.15 -12.93 -2.05
CA VAL A 45 -2.85 -13.26 -0.65
C VAL A 45 -2.20 -14.64 -0.60
N ILE A 46 -0.98 -14.73 -0.06
CA ILE A 46 -0.41 -15.99 0.41
C ILE A 46 -1.00 -16.24 1.79
N ASP A 47 -1.94 -17.18 1.87
CA ASP A 47 -2.71 -17.49 3.07
C ASP A 47 -2.14 -18.73 3.77
N THR A 48 -1.62 -18.52 4.97
CA THR A 48 -1.09 -19.57 5.87
C THR A 48 -2.07 -19.90 7.01
N GLU A 49 -3.21 -19.20 7.05
CA GLU A 49 -4.19 -19.12 8.13
C GLU A 49 -5.47 -19.93 7.80
N ASN A 50 -5.32 -21.06 7.09
CA ASN A 50 -6.39 -22.01 6.77
C ASN A 50 -7.62 -21.37 6.07
N HIS A 51 -7.41 -20.72 4.94
CA HIS A 51 -8.46 -20.09 4.12
C HIS A 51 -9.13 -18.87 4.78
N SER A 52 -8.49 -18.25 5.79
CA SER A 52 -8.99 -17.01 6.41
C SER A 52 -9.10 -15.87 5.40
N ALA A 53 -8.24 -15.85 4.38
CA ALA A 53 -8.29 -14.84 3.34
C ALA A 53 -9.58 -14.95 2.52
N GLU A 54 -10.13 -16.14 2.29
CA GLU A 54 -11.34 -16.34 1.49
C GLU A 54 -12.61 -15.77 2.16
N LEU A 55 -12.59 -15.63 3.49
CA LEU A 55 -13.68 -15.04 4.27
C LEU A 55 -13.95 -13.58 3.91
N TYR A 56 -12.95 -12.89 3.32
CA TYR A 56 -13.06 -11.50 2.88
C TYR A 56 -13.40 -11.34 1.39
N SER A 57 -13.81 -12.42 0.71
CA SER A 57 -14.13 -12.41 -0.73
C SER A 57 -15.23 -11.40 -1.11
N PHE A 58 -16.07 -10.99 -0.15
CA PHE A 58 -17.07 -9.94 -0.32
C PHE A 58 -16.47 -8.55 -0.61
N LEU A 59 -15.18 -8.33 -0.32
CA LEU A 59 -14.49 -7.07 -0.62
C LEU A 59 -14.16 -6.92 -2.10
N GLY A 60 -13.83 -8.03 -2.77
CA GLY A 60 -13.48 -8.04 -4.19
C GLY A 60 -12.77 -9.30 -4.66
N SER A 61 -12.57 -9.40 -5.97
CA SER A 61 -12.08 -10.61 -6.66
C SER A 61 -10.55 -10.76 -6.65
N TYR A 62 -9.91 -10.70 -5.48
CA TYR A 62 -8.47 -10.98 -5.33
C TYR A 62 -8.17 -12.49 -5.41
N LYS A 63 -6.89 -12.81 -5.61
CA LYS A 63 -6.42 -14.21 -5.70
C LYS A 63 -5.91 -14.68 -4.35
N VAL A 64 -6.07 -15.96 -4.06
CA VAL A 64 -5.53 -16.59 -2.85
C VAL A 64 -4.64 -17.76 -3.25
N LEU A 65 -3.46 -17.82 -2.64
CA LEU A 65 -2.55 -18.96 -2.68
C LEU A 65 -2.45 -19.52 -1.27
N THR A 66 -3.08 -20.65 -1.01
CA THR A 66 -3.00 -21.31 0.28
C THR A 66 -1.65 -21.99 0.46
N LEU A 67 -0.90 -21.58 1.49
CA LEU A 67 0.38 -22.17 1.86
C LEU A 67 0.17 -23.08 3.07
N SER A 68 0.18 -24.39 2.84
CA SER A 68 0.07 -25.39 3.91
C SER A 68 1.43 -25.75 4.54
N VAL A 69 1.38 -26.38 5.72
CA VAL A 69 2.53 -27.01 6.37
C VAL A 69 3.27 -27.93 5.38
N PRO A 70 4.62 -27.95 5.38
CA PRO A 70 5.52 -27.21 6.26
C PRO A 70 5.70 -25.74 5.84
N PHE A 71 5.83 -24.83 6.80
CA PHE A 71 6.01 -23.38 6.57
C PHE A 71 7.48 -23.02 6.32
N THR A 72 8.15 -23.74 5.43
CA THR A 72 9.58 -23.51 5.14
C THR A 72 9.80 -22.19 4.40
N PRO A 73 10.92 -21.48 4.63
CA PRO A 73 11.28 -20.26 3.89
C PRO A 73 11.22 -20.43 2.37
N GLU A 74 11.64 -21.61 1.86
CA GLU A 74 11.68 -21.91 0.44
C GLU A 74 10.30 -21.94 -0.21
N LYS A 75 9.27 -22.48 0.49
CA LYS A 75 7.88 -22.46 0.00
C LYS A 75 7.32 -21.05 -0.06
N TYR A 76 7.69 -20.16 0.86
CA TYR A 76 7.32 -18.75 0.76
C TYR A 76 7.97 -18.08 -0.46
N ILE A 77 9.25 -18.33 -0.71
CA ILE A 77 9.94 -17.81 -1.90
C ILE A 77 9.28 -18.32 -3.18
N GLU A 78 8.94 -19.60 -3.25
CA GLU A 78 8.23 -20.18 -4.39
C GLU A 78 6.86 -19.51 -4.59
N ALA A 79 6.08 -19.32 -3.52
CA ALA A 79 4.79 -18.65 -3.58
C ALA A 79 4.90 -17.19 -4.04
N ILE A 80 5.91 -16.44 -3.57
CA ILE A 80 6.21 -15.08 -4.03
C ILE A 80 6.48 -15.10 -5.55
N ASN A 81 7.30 -16.04 -6.03
CA ASN A 81 7.64 -16.18 -7.45
C ASN A 81 6.41 -16.54 -8.31
N ILE A 82 5.47 -17.34 -7.80
CA ILE A 82 4.21 -17.65 -8.49
C ILE A 82 3.38 -16.38 -8.67
N CYS A 83 3.24 -15.57 -7.61
CA CYS A 83 2.51 -14.31 -7.68
C CYS A 83 3.17 -13.33 -8.66
N GLU A 84 4.51 -13.25 -8.67
CA GLU A 84 5.25 -12.41 -9.60
C GLU A 84 5.00 -12.82 -11.06
N LYS A 85 5.11 -14.12 -11.37
CA LYS A 85 4.84 -14.67 -12.71
C LYS A 85 3.40 -14.46 -13.15
N ALA A 86 2.46 -14.42 -12.21
CA ALA A 86 1.05 -14.14 -12.47
C ALA A 86 0.76 -12.65 -12.71
N GLY A 87 1.76 -11.77 -12.63
CA GLY A 87 1.60 -10.33 -12.87
C GLY A 87 0.81 -9.61 -11.79
N ILE A 88 0.87 -10.12 -10.56
CA ILE A 88 0.32 -9.48 -9.36
C ILE A 88 1.08 -8.19 -9.09
N GLU A 89 0.38 -7.14 -8.65
CA GLU A 89 0.98 -5.84 -8.32
C GLU A 89 1.14 -5.65 -6.82
N VAL A 90 0.22 -6.20 -6.02
CA VAL A 90 0.26 -6.16 -4.56
C VAL A 90 0.11 -7.56 -3.99
N LEU A 91 1.14 -8.00 -3.28
CA LEU A 91 1.17 -9.26 -2.58
C LEU A 91 0.95 -9.04 -1.07
N ILE A 92 -0.01 -9.76 -0.51
CA ILE A 92 -0.20 -9.86 0.95
C ILE A 92 0.35 -11.22 1.39
N ILE A 93 1.19 -11.24 2.43
CA ILE A 93 1.66 -12.48 3.07
C ILE A 93 1.00 -12.56 4.45
N ASP A 94 0.00 -13.43 4.59
CA ASP A 94 -0.78 -13.60 5.81
C ASP A 94 -0.60 -14.99 6.41
N SER A 95 0.32 -15.22 7.33
CA SER A 95 1.26 -14.31 7.95
C SER A 95 2.71 -14.74 7.76
N ILE A 96 3.61 -13.79 7.96
CA ILE A 96 5.06 -14.03 7.99
C ILE A 96 5.46 -14.84 9.22
N SER A 97 4.68 -14.76 10.31
CA SER A 97 5.00 -15.41 11.57
C SER A 97 5.11 -16.94 11.48
N HIS A 98 4.38 -17.59 10.56
CA HIS A 98 4.45 -19.03 10.38
C HIS A 98 5.79 -19.50 9.79
N GLU A 99 6.50 -18.69 9.01
CA GLU A 99 7.87 -19.01 8.57
C GLU A 99 8.83 -19.15 9.76
N TRP A 100 8.61 -18.36 10.81
CA TRP A 100 9.47 -18.34 11.98
C TRP A 100 9.13 -19.44 12.97
N GLU A 101 7.89 -19.49 13.48
CA GLU A 101 7.49 -20.39 14.58
C GLU A 101 6.56 -21.53 14.15
N GLY A 102 6.04 -21.51 12.92
CA GLY A 102 5.10 -22.52 12.44
C GLY A 102 5.74 -23.90 12.25
N SER A 103 4.92 -24.94 12.11
CA SER A 103 5.41 -26.28 11.80
C SER A 103 6.17 -26.32 10.47
N GLY A 104 7.42 -26.78 10.52
CA GLY A 104 8.37 -26.72 9.41
C GLY A 104 9.03 -25.36 9.18
N GLY A 105 8.72 -24.37 10.01
CA GLY A 105 9.39 -23.07 10.05
C GLY A 105 10.75 -23.13 10.76
N ILE A 106 11.45 -21.99 10.85
CA ILE A 106 12.83 -21.90 11.33
C ILE A 106 13.01 -22.47 12.74
N LEU A 107 12.15 -22.10 13.69
CA LEU A 107 12.27 -22.55 15.08
C LEU A 107 11.96 -24.05 15.24
N ASP A 108 10.96 -24.57 14.52
CA ASP A 108 10.64 -26.00 14.53
C ASP A 108 11.79 -26.81 13.93
N ILE A 109 12.35 -26.37 12.80
CA ILE A 109 13.54 -27.00 12.21
C ILE A 109 14.71 -26.97 13.21
N HIS A 110 15.01 -25.81 13.82
CA HIS A 110 16.10 -25.67 14.79
C HIS A 110 15.95 -26.66 15.96
N SER A 111 14.74 -26.78 16.51
CA SER A 111 14.44 -27.66 17.64
C SER A 111 14.70 -29.15 17.37
N ARG A 112 14.65 -29.56 16.09
CA ARG A 112 14.87 -30.95 15.65
C ARG A 112 16.33 -31.23 15.29
N MET A 113 17.17 -30.21 15.21
CA MET A 113 18.59 -30.37 14.87
C MET A 113 19.39 -30.75 16.11
N THR A 114 20.15 -31.85 16.02
CA THR A 114 21.11 -32.24 17.06
C THR A 114 22.43 -31.46 16.92
N GLY A 115 23.18 -31.35 18.01
CA GLY A 115 24.52 -30.73 18.00
C GLY A 115 24.53 -29.27 18.45
N ASN A 116 25.60 -28.55 18.11
CA ASN A 116 25.82 -27.20 18.62
C ASN A 116 24.87 -26.17 17.98
N SER A 117 24.14 -25.42 18.81
CA SER A 117 23.14 -24.43 18.39
C SER A 117 23.71 -23.35 17.45
N TYR A 118 24.92 -22.87 17.71
CA TYR A 118 25.57 -21.86 16.85
C TYR A 118 25.82 -22.40 15.43
N THR A 119 26.29 -23.64 15.32
CA THR A 119 26.48 -24.30 14.01
C THR A 119 25.14 -24.52 13.29
N ASN A 120 24.07 -24.81 14.01
CA ASN A 120 22.72 -24.94 13.44
C ASN A 120 22.22 -23.60 12.88
N TRP A 121 22.43 -22.51 13.62
CA TRP A 121 22.06 -21.16 13.15
C TRP A 121 22.83 -20.72 11.89
N ASN A 122 24.07 -21.17 11.69
CA ASN A 122 24.81 -20.93 10.45
C ASN A 122 24.14 -21.58 9.22
N LYS A 123 23.36 -22.65 9.42
CA LYS A 123 22.59 -23.31 8.35
C LYS A 123 21.20 -22.69 8.15
N LEU A 124 20.56 -22.22 9.22
CA LEU A 124 19.20 -21.69 9.18
C LEU A 124 19.11 -20.20 8.84
N THR A 125 20.08 -19.40 9.31
CA THR A 125 20.11 -17.95 9.03
C THR A 125 20.06 -17.64 7.53
N PRO A 126 20.84 -18.31 6.65
CA PRO A 126 20.75 -18.07 5.22
C PRO A 126 19.37 -18.35 4.62
N ARG A 127 18.62 -19.33 5.15
CA ARG A 127 17.28 -19.70 4.64
C ARG A 127 16.25 -18.61 4.97
N HIS A 128 16.22 -18.17 6.23
CA HIS A 128 15.39 -17.04 6.65
C HIS A 128 15.75 -15.77 5.88
N ASN A 129 17.04 -15.47 5.75
CA ASN A 129 17.50 -14.32 4.98
C ASN A 129 17.09 -14.42 3.51
N GLY A 130 17.10 -15.61 2.90
CA GLY A 130 16.60 -15.83 1.55
C GLY A 130 15.11 -15.45 1.41
N PHE A 131 14.28 -15.79 2.39
CA PHE A 131 12.88 -15.39 2.43
C PHE A 131 12.71 -13.87 2.57
N VAL A 132 13.43 -13.24 3.49
CA VAL A 132 13.45 -11.77 3.65
C VAL A 132 13.87 -11.10 2.35
N GLN A 133 14.94 -11.57 1.71
CA GLN A 133 15.39 -11.04 0.42
C GLN A 133 14.35 -11.25 -0.69
N GLY A 134 13.63 -12.37 -0.71
CA GLY A 134 12.50 -12.58 -1.62
C GLY A 134 11.41 -11.51 -1.48
N ILE A 135 11.09 -11.10 -0.24
CA ILE A 135 10.17 -9.98 0.00
C ILE A 135 10.76 -8.66 -0.52
N LEU A 136 12.00 -8.35 -0.15
CA LEU A 136 12.63 -7.05 -0.41
C LEU A 136 12.93 -6.82 -1.90
N GLN A 137 13.37 -7.85 -2.60
CA GLN A 137 13.75 -7.78 -4.02
C GLN A 137 12.56 -7.92 -4.97
N SER A 138 11.40 -8.35 -4.47
CA SER A 138 10.20 -8.51 -5.31
C SER A 138 9.81 -7.19 -6.01
N PRO A 139 9.44 -7.20 -7.30
CA PRO A 139 8.95 -6.03 -8.02
C PRO A 139 7.50 -5.64 -7.65
N MET A 140 6.86 -6.38 -6.74
CA MET A 140 5.50 -6.10 -6.25
C MET A 140 5.52 -5.22 -5.00
N HIS A 141 4.44 -4.50 -4.74
CA HIS A 141 4.17 -4.01 -3.38
C HIS A 141 3.94 -5.23 -2.48
N VAL A 142 4.53 -5.25 -1.28
CA VAL A 142 4.37 -6.37 -0.34
C VAL A 142 3.85 -5.87 1.00
N ILE A 143 2.78 -6.48 1.48
CA ILE A 143 2.20 -6.27 2.81
C ILE A 143 2.34 -7.57 3.60
N GLY A 144 3.24 -7.60 4.57
CA GLY A 144 3.35 -8.73 5.49
C GLY A 144 2.46 -8.54 6.71
N THR A 145 1.73 -9.56 7.13
CA THR A 145 1.11 -9.55 8.47
C THR A 145 2.02 -10.28 9.45
N ILE A 146 2.11 -9.75 10.68
CA ILE A 146 2.92 -10.34 11.75
C ILE A 146 2.01 -10.49 12.97
N ARG A 147 1.94 -11.72 13.48
CA ARG A 147 1.26 -12.00 14.74
C ARG A 147 2.12 -11.45 15.88
N THR A 148 1.49 -10.95 16.93
CA THR A 148 2.19 -10.57 18.17
C THR A 148 1.85 -11.54 19.29
N LYS A 149 2.81 -11.75 20.20
CA LYS A 149 2.56 -12.44 21.46
C LYS A 149 1.48 -11.67 22.22
N GLN A 150 0.48 -12.41 22.69
CA GLN A 150 -0.67 -11.86 23.39
C GLN A 150 -0.32 -11.74 24.85
N ASP A 151 -0.46 -10.55 25.41
CA ASP A 151 -0.43 -10.34 26.86
C ASP A 151 -1.69 -9.58 27.29
N TYR A 152 -2.08 -9.76 28.55
CA TYR A 152 -3.23 -9.08 29.14
C TYR A 152 -2.72 -8.01 30.10
N VAL A 153 -2.89 -6.74 29.73
CA VAL A 153 -2.65 -5.62 30.65
C VAL A 153 -3.97 -5.13 31.21
N LEU A 154 -3.98 -4.68 32.46
CA LEU A 154 -5.17 -4.08 33.05
C LEU A 154 -5.25 -2.61 32.59
N ALA A 155 -6.25 -2.30 31.76
CA ALA A 155 -6.54 -0.93 31.32
C ALA A 155 -7.66 -0.33 32.18
N GLU A 156 -7.47 0.90 32.67
CA GLU A 156 -8.52 1.60 33.41
C GLU A 156 -9.56 2.18 32.44
N LYS A 157 -10.81 1.71 32.54
CA LYS A 157 -11.96 2.25 31.81
C LYS A 157 -13.04 2.61 32.82
N ASN A 158 -13.37 3.90 32.90
CA ASN A 158 -14.39 4.43 33.81
C ASN A 158 -14.17 4.02 35.29
N GLY A 159 -12.93 4.11 35.78
CA GLY A 159 -12.57 3.77 37.16
C GLY A 159 -12.56 2.26 37.49
N LYS A 160 -12.73 1.39 36.49
CA LYS A 160 -12.60 -0.07 36.63
C LYS A 160 -11.43 -0.57 35.80
N GLN A 161 -10.61 -1.46 36.39
CA GLN A 161 -9.56 -2.15 35.67
C GLN A 161 -10.15 -3.30 34.84
N VAL A 162 -10.00 -3.22 33.53
CA VAL A 162 -10.50 -4.21 32.57
C VAL A 162 -9.29 -4.83 31.87
N PRO A 163 -9.14 -6.18 31.86
CA PRO A 163 -8.10 -6.84 31.09
C PRO A 163 -8.24 -6.50 29.61
N GLU A 164 -7.21 -5.89 29.05
CA GLU A 164 -7.09 -5.53 27.65
C GLU A 164 -5.90 -6.29 27.04
N LYS A 165 -6.18 -6.94 25.91
CA LYS A 165 -5.20 -7.72 25.20
C LYS A 165 -4.28 -6.80 24.40
N VAL A 166 -3.01 -6.75 24.76
CA VAL A 166 -1.97 -5.99 24.05
C VAL A 166 -1.01 -6.93 23.34
N GLY A 167 -0.58 -6.54 22.15
CA GLY A 167 0.48 -7.24 21.42
C GLY A 167 1.83 -6.67 21.82
N LEU A 168 2.70 -7.46 22.47
CA LEU A 168 3.95 -6.93 23.02
C LEU A 168 5.17 -7.10 22.11
N LYS A 169 5.27 -8.24 21.41
CA LYS A 169 6.41 -8.53 20.51
C LYS A 169 5.92 -9.30 19.29
N GLY A 170 6.35 -8.84 18.11
CA GLY A 170 6.14 -9.55 16.85
C GLY A 170 6.76 -10.94 16.89
N ILE A 171 6.02 -11.92 16.39
CA ILE A 171 6.46 -13.30 16.24
C ILE A 171 7.19 -13.41 14.91
N THR A 172 8.49 -13.16 14.96
CA THR A 172 9.43 -13.28 13.84
C THR A 172 10.85 -13.13 14.40
N ARG A 173 11.88 -13.21 13.55
CA ARG A 173 13.25 -12.90 13.94
C ARG A 173 13.35 -11.45 14.41
N GLU A 174 14.14 -11.24 15.46
CA GLU A 174 14.42 -9.89 15.94
C GLU A 174 15.06 -9.04 14.85
N GLY A 175 14.55 -7.82 14.68
CA GLY A 175 14.97 -6.87 13.66
C GLY A 175 14.27 -6.99 12.31
N MET A 176 13.29 -7.88 12.14
CA MET A 176 12.50 -7.99 10.91
C MET A 176 11.79 -6.67 10.55
N ASP A 177 11.39 -5.89 11.54
CA ASP A 177 10.82 -4.55 11.37
C ASP A 177 11.80 -3.58 10.68
N TYR A 178 13.12 -3.75 10.83
CA TYR A 178 14.13 -2.94 10.14
C TYR A 178 14.16 -3.15 8.62
N GLU A 179 13.62 -4.27 8.13
CA GLU A 179 13.57 -4.60 6.71
C GLU A 179 12.43 -3.87 5.97
N PHE A 180 11.32 -3.59 6.66
CA PHE A 180 10.16 -2.92 6.05
C PHE A 180 10.32 -1.39 5.94
N THR A 181 9.75 -0.78 4.91
CA THR A 181 9.72 0.69 4.77
C THR A 181 8.74 1.35 5.74
N LEU A 182 7.64 0.66 6.03
CA LEU A 182 6.53 1.13 6.88
C LEU A 182 6.04 -0.03 7.74
N VAL A 183 5.83 0.20 9.03
CA VAL A 183 5.28 -0.77 9.97
C VAL A 183 4.16 -0.12 10.77
N PHE A 184 3.01 -0.76 10.79
CA PHE A 184 1.87 -0.37 11.61
C PHE A 184 1.60 -1.41 12.69
N ASP A 185 1.39 -0.94 13.92
CA ASP A 185 0.89 -1.72 15.03
C ASP A 185 -0.61 -1.52 15.16
N LEU A 186 -1.36 -2.62 15.07
CA LEU A 186 -2.82 -2.64 15.11
C LEU A 186 -3.31 -3.08 16.48
N ASP A 187 -4.16 -2.25 17.09
CA ASP A 187 -4.87 -2.57 18.32
C ASP A 187 -6.12 -3.45 18.09
N ILE A 188 -6.77 -3.88 19.17
CA ILE A 188 -7.99 -4.70 19.11
C ILE A 188 -9.22 -3.95 18.55
N ARG A 189 -9.14 -2.62 18.43
CA ARG A 189 -10.17 -1.75 17.84
C ARG A 189 -9.89 -1.46 16.36
N HIS A 190 -8.87 -2.11 15.80
CA HIS A 190 -8.40 -1.97 14.42
C HIS A 190 -7.75 -0.62 14.11
N ASN A 191 -7.37 0.15 15.13
CA ASN A 191 -6.58 1.36 14.92
C ASN A 191 -5.12 0.97 14.69
N ALA A 192 -4.52 1.56 13.67
CA ALA A 192 -3.13 1.40 13.32
C ALA A 192 -2.33 2.63 13.76
N GLN A 193 -1.25 2.38 14.51
CA GLN A 193 -0.22 3.37 14.84
C GLN A 193 1.04 3.03 14.07
N ALA A 194 1.68 4.01 13.43
CA ALA A 194 2.97 3.75 12.78
C ALA A 194 4.07 3.62 13.85
N SER A 195 4.76 2.48 13.87
CA SER A 195 5.94 2.25 14.71
C SER A 195 7.25 2.42 13.94
N LYS A 196 7.18 2.36 12.61
CA LYS A 196 8.27 2.71 11.70
C LYS A 196 7.71 3.29 10.42
N ASP A 197 8.27 4.39 9.94
CA ASP A 197 7.79 5.04 8.73
C ASP A 197 8.92 5.82 8.04
N ARG A 198 9.40 5.31 6.90
CA ARG A 198 10.33 6.04 6.01
C ARG A 198 9.62 6.92 4.99
N THR A 199 8.30 6.92 4.99
CA THR A 199 7.49 7.73 4.08
C THR A 199 7.20 9.13 4.63
N SER A 200 7.31 9.29 5.95
CA SER A 200 6.92 10.50 6.70
C SER A 200 5.43 10.86 6.58
N LEU A 201 4.60 9.90 6.15
CA LEU A 201 3.17 10.09 5.98
C LEU A 201 2.39 9.79 7.25
N PHE A 202 2.91 8.98 8.17
CA PHE A 202 2.15 8.35 9.26
C PHE A 202 2.83 8.43 10.62
N MET A 203 4.15 8.61 10.69
CA MET A 203 4.84 8.82 11.98
C MET A 203 4.24 10.00 12.73
N ASP A 204 4.14 9.88 14.06
CA ASP A 204 3.61 10.90 15.00
C ASP A 204 2.15 11.33 14.75
N LYS A 205 1.44 10.66 13.84
CA LYS A 205 0.00 10.86 13.65
C LYS A 205 -0.81 10.01 14.63
N PRO A 206 -2.01 10.47 15.04
CA PRO A 206 -2.90 9.67 15.87
C PRO A 206 -3.24 8.33 15.21
N ALA A 207 -3.36 7.29 16.04
CA ALA A 207 -3.79 5.98 15.57
C ALA A 207 -5.15 6.06 14.86
N ALA A 208 -5.25 5.45 13.69
CA ALA A 208 -6.44 5.49 12.86
C ALA A 208 -6.65 4.15 12.14
N LYS A 209 -7.89 3.85 11.75
CA LYS A 209 -8.17 2.67 10.94
C LYS A 209 -7.56 2.84 9.55
N LEU A 210 -6.85 1.81 9.08
CA LEU A 210 -6.34 1.78 7.71
C LEU A 210 -7.49 1.60 6.72
N SER A 211 -7.41 2.29 5.59
CA SER A 211 -8.44 2.28 4.56
C SER A 211 -7.84 2.28 3.14
N VAL A 212 -8.72 2.31 2.14
CA VAL A 212 -8.33 2.48 0.73
C VAL A 212 -7.57 3.80 0.53
N GLU A 213 -7.93 4.85 1.25
CA GLU A 213 -7.27 6.15 1.22
C GLU A 213 -5.83 6.07 1.74
N THR A 214 -5.57 5.25 2.77
CA THR A 214 -4.21 4.96 3.23
C THR A 214 -3.37 4.36 2.08
N GLY A 215 -3.91 3.36 1.38
CA GLY A 215 -3.24 2.75 0.24
C GLY A 215 -2.98 3.73 -0.90
N LYS A 216 -3.95 4.61 -1.21
CA LYS A 216 -3.80 5.67 -2.21
C LYS A 216 -2.70 6.67 -1.83
N ALA A 217 -2.63 7.09 -0.57
CA ALA A 217 -1.56 7.98 -0.09
C ALA A 217 -0.17 7.35 -0.24
N ILE A 218 -0.04 6.05 0.08
CA ILE A 218 1.20 5.30 -0.12
C ILE A 218 1.53 5.17 -1.62
N HIS A 219 0.53 4.90 -2.47
CA HIS A 219 0.70 4.82 -3.92
C HIS A 219 1.22 6.14 -4.50
N THR A 220 0.62 7.26 -4.10
CA THR A 220 1.07 8.60 -4.50
C THR A 220 2.52 8.81 -4.09
N TRP A 221 2.86 8.54 -2.83
CA TRP A 221 4.24 8.65 -2.35
C TRP A 221 5.22 7.75 -3.13
N CYS A 222 4.82 6.53 -3.49
CA CYS A 222 5.67 5.60 -4.25
C CYS A 222 6.00 6.12 -5.67
N ASN A 223 5.10 6.91 -6.26
CA ASN A 223 5.18 7.39 -7.64
C ASN A 223 5.60 8.85 -7.76
N GLU A 224 5.50 9.64 -6.70
CA GLU A 224 5.97 11.02 -6.69
C GLU A 224 7.51 11.08 -6.70
N SER A 225 8.05 11.68 -7.75
CA SER A 225 9.45 12.09 -7.79
C SER A 225 9.67 13.30 -6.90
N THR A 226 10.63 13.22 -5.99
CA THR A 226 11.10 14.34 -5.15
C THR A 226 11.86 15.42 -5.93
N LEU A 227 12.05 15.26 -7.24
CA LEU A 227 12.52 16.33 -8.12
C LEU A 227 11.33 17.14 -8.61
N LEU A 228 11.47 18.47 -8.59
CA LEU A 228 10.61 19.34 -9.38
C LEU A 228 10.60 18.79 -10.82
N PRO A 229 9.42 18.51 -11.40
CA PRO A 229 9.35 18.06 -12.78
C PRO A 229 10.08 19.07 -13.67
N THR A 230 10.78 18.58 -14.68
CA THR A 230 11.43 19.46 -15.67
C THR A 230 10.35 20.32 -16.35
N ASN A 231 10.76 21.49 -16.84
CA ASN A 231 9.85 22.41 -17.51
C ASN A 231 9.08 21.70 -18.65
N GLU A 232 9.72 20.80 -19.40
CA GLU A 232 9.08 19.97 -20.43
C GLU A 232 7.91 19.12 -19.89
N VAL A 233 8.09 18.48 -18.73
CA VAL A 233 7.03 17.65 -18.12
C VAL A 233 5.87 18.52 -17.65
N ILE A 234 6.16 19.70 -17.09
CA ILE A 234 5.12 20.64 -16.66
C ILE A 234 4.36 21.18 -17.88
N ILE A 235 5.05 21.52 -18.97
CA ILE A 235 4.44 21.97 -20.23
C ILE A 235 3.50 20.91 -20.81
N GLN A 236 3.90 19.63 -20.81
CA GLN A 236 3.00 18.54 -21.22
C GLN A 236 1.74 18.45 -20.35
N ARG A 237 1.89 18.59 -19.02
CA ARG A 237 0.76 18.59 -18.07
C ARG A 237 -0.16 19.78 -18.28
N ILE A 238 0.40 20.97 -18.52
CA ILE A 238 -0.37 22.16 -18.91
C ILE A 238 -1.19 21.86 -20.17
N GLY A 239 -0.57 21.30 -21.21
CA GLY A 239 -1.24 20.93 -22.45
C GLY A 239 -2.41 19.94 -22.26
N ALA A 240 -2.30 19.04 -21.28
CA ALA A 240 -3.30 18.02 -20.97
C ALA A 240 -4.49 18.52 -20.13
N CYS A 241 -4.40 19.70 -19.50
CA CYS A 241 -5.50 20.26 -18.70
C CYS A 241 -6.75 20.50 -19.55
N LYS A 242 -7.90 20.01 -19.06
CA LYS A 242 -9.21 20.10 -19.74
C LYS A 242 -10.10 21.20 -19.17
N SER A 243 -9.75 21.75 -18.01
CA SER A 243 -10.51 22.81 -17.35
C SER A 243 -9.60 23.85 -16.72
N ILE A 244 -10.14 25.06 -16.49
CA ILE A 244 -9.44 26.13 -15.77
C ILE A 244 -9.13 25.70 -14.33
N GLY A 245 -10.00 24.90 -13.70
CA GLY A 245 -9.78 24.37 -12.35
C GLY A 245 -8.56 23.45 -12.27
N GLU A 246 -8.41 22.54 -13.23
CA GLU A 246 -7.22 21.67 -13.33
C GLU A 246 -5.94 22.50 -13.57
N LEU A 247 -6.02 23.50 -14.44
CA LEU A 247 -4.89 24.38 -14.75
C LEU A 247 -4.45 25.20 -13.53
N LEU A 248 -5.40 25.74 -12.76
CA LEU A 248 -5.13 26.48 -11.51
C LEU A 248 -4.56 25.57 -10.42
N SER A 249 -5.07 24.34 -10.29
CA SER A 249 -4.51 23.37 -9.37
C SER A 249 -3.05 23.04 -9.71
N LEU A 250 -2.75 22.85 -11.00
CA LEU A 250 -1.38 22.62 -11.48
C LEU A 250 -0.48 23.84 -11.24
N TYR A 251 -0.98 25.06 -11.48
CA TYR A 251 -0.26 26.31 -11.24
C TYR A 251 0.14 26.47 -9.76
N ASN A 252 -0.80 26.19 -8.84
CA ASN A 252 -0.55 26.27 -7.41
C ASN A 252 0.35 25.13 -6.88
N THR A 253 0.44 24.02 -7.60
CA THR A 253 1.27 22.87 -7.21
C THR A 253 2.78 23.14 -7.37
N TYR A 254 3.18 24.04 -8.28
CA TYR A 254 4.59 24.34 -8.56
C TYR A 254 4.92 25.86 -8.44
N PRO A 255 4.89 26.46 -7.23
CA PRO A 255 5.09 27.90 -7.04
C PRO A 255 6.41 28.43 -7.62
N THR A 256 7.48 27.65 -7.50
CA THR A 256 8.83 28.01 -7.96
C THR A 256 8.98 27.96 -9.49
N LYS A 257 8.01 27.40 -10.22
CA LYS A 257 8.01 27.28 -11.68
C LYS A 257 6.99 28.20 -12.36
N GLN A 258 6.21 28.97 -11.60
CA GLN A 258 5.17 29.85 -12.14
C GLN A 258 5.73 30.96 -13.02
N GLU A 259 6.84 31.57 -12.60
CA GLU A 259 7.49 32.65 -13.35
C GLU A 259 8.14 32.13 -14.63
N GLU A 260 8.84 31.00 -14.56
CA GLU A 260 9.49 30.37 -15.72
C GLU A 260 8.48 29.89 -16.80
N LEU A 261 7.29 29.46 -16.39
CA LEU A 261 6.28 28.84 -17.29
C LEU A 261 5.04 29.72 -17.48
N GLN A 262 5.12 31.01 -17.16
CA GLN A 262 3.98 31.92 -17.18
C GLN A 262 3.32 32.00 -18.56
N GLU A 263 4.13 31.98 -19.63
CA GLU A 263 3.64 32.02 -21.02
C GLU A 263 2.80 30.78 -21.35
N ASP A 264 3.26 29.58 -20.99
CA ASP A 264 2.56 28.33 -21.24
C ASP A 264 1.22 28.26 -20.49
N PHE A 265 1.21 28.62 -19.21
CA PHE A 265 -0.02 28.69 -18.42
C PHE A 265 -1.02 29.70 -19.01
N THR A 266 -0.53 30.86 -19.44
CA THR A 266 -1.38 31.91 -20.03
C THR A 266 -1.97 31.46 -21.35
N LYS A 267 -1.16 30.84 -22.21
CA LYS A 267 -1.59 30.30 -23.51
C LYS A 267 -2.67 29.25 -23.35
N LYS A 268 -2.48 28.28 -22.44
CA LYS A 268 -3.50 27.24 -22.20
C LYS A 268 -4.78 27.81 -21.60
N ARG A 269 -4.67 28.81 -20.71
CA ARG A 269 -5.85 29.49 -20.14
C ARG A 269 -6.69 30.15 -21.23
N GLN A 270 -6.07 30.82 -22.19
CA GLN A 270 -6.76 31.44 -23.32
C GLN A 270 -7.45 30.39 -24.21
N GLU A 271 -6.78 29.29 -24.52
CA GLU A 271 -7.34 28.16 -25.28
C GLU A 271 -8.61 27.60 -24.61
N LEU A 272 -8.55 27.34 -23.29
CA LEU A 272 -9.69 26.80 -22.54
C LEU A 272 -10.88 27.78 -22.46
N LEU A 273 -10.61 29.09 -22.38
CA LEU A 273 -11.65 30.13 -22.41
C LEU A 273 -12.34 30.22 -23.77
N LEU A 274 -11.57 30.14 -24.86
CA LEU A 274 -12.11 30.15 -26.23
C LEU A 274 -13.00 28.94 -26.49
N THR A 275 -12.56 27.74 -26.10
CA THR A 275 -13.35 26.51 -26.23
C THR A 275 -14.65 26.58 -25.41
N THR A 276 -14.59 27.11 -24.19
CA THR A 276 -15.77 27.28 -23.33
C THR A 276 -16.77 28.26 -23.95
N ASN A 277 -16.28 29.35 -24.55
CA ASN A 277 -17.14 30.34 -25.20
C ASN A 277 -17.78 29.82 -26.49
N GLN A 278 -17.03 29.10 -27.34
CA GLN A 278 -17.58 28.47 -28.56
C GLN A 278 -18.66 27.44 -28.24
N THR A 279 -18.47 26.63 -27.19
CA THR A 279 -19.47 25.66 -26.74
C THR A 279 -20.75 26.33 -26.25
N LYS A 280 -20.65 27.49 -25.59
CA LYS A 280 -21.82 28.31 -25.19
C LYS A 280 -22.54 28.93 -26.38
N THR A 281 -21.81 29.39 -27.40
CA THR A 281 -22.41 29.98 -28.61
C THR A 281 -23.20 28.96 -29.42
N ILE A 282 -22.69 27.73 -29.56
CA ILE A 282 -23.40 26.63 -30.24
C ILE A 282 -24.65 26.22 -29.45
N ALA A 283 -24.57 26.12 -28.12
CA ALA A 283 -25.71 25.81 -27.27
C ALA A 283 -26.80 26.89 -27.30
N GLN A 284 -26.45 28.16 -27.55
CA GLN A 284 -27.43 29.25 -27.73
C GLN A 284 -28.11 29.25 -29.10
N GLN A 285 -27.44 28.77 -30.15
CA GLN A 285 -28.02 28.66 -31.50
C GLN A 285 -28.97 27.47 -31.68
N GLN A 286 -28.93 26.48 -30.79
CA GLN A 286 -29.78 25.28 -30.84
C GLN A 286 -31.08 25.36 -30.03
N LYS A 287 -31.49 26.54 -29.53
CA LYS A 287 -32.85 26.69 -28.95
C LYS A 287 -33.88 26.73 -30.10
N PRO A 288 -34.84 25.78 -30.19
CA PRO A 288 -35.89 25.85 -31.20
C PRO A 288 -36.79 27.05 -30.94
N SER A 289 -37.01 27.90 -31.94
CA SER A 289 -38.03 28.95 -31.88
C SER A 289 -39.41 28.32 -32.04
N THR A 290 -40.08 28.00 -30.94
CA THR A 290 -41.53 27.72 -30.96
C THR A 290 -42.30 29.03 -31.04
N ASN A 291 -42.54 29.52 -32.25
CA ASN A 291 -43.58 30.51 -32.54
C ASN A 291 -44.35 30.06 -33.77
N GLY A 292 -45.62 29.73 -33.58
CA GLY A 292 -46.51 29.30 -34.65
C GLY A 292 -47.88 28.88 -34.15
N THR A 293 -48.61 29.82 -33.54
CA THR A 293 -50.07 29.72 -33.40
C THR A 293 -50.69 29.53 -34.78
N THR A 294 -51.52 28.51 -34.97
CA THR A 294 -52.44 28.45 -36.12
C THR A 294 -53.84 28.14 -35.59
N THR A 295 -54.65 29.18 -35.56
CA THR A 295 -56.10 29.11 -35.45
C THR A 295 -56.69 29.05 -36.86
N ILE A 296 -57.92 28.52 -36.98
CA ILE A 296 -58.85 28.49 -38.15
C ILE A 296 -58.72 27.19 -38.98
N LYS A 297 -59.73 26.31 -39.16
CA LYS A 297 -61.20 26.34 -38.99
C LYS A 297 -61.70 25.15 -38.17
#